data_AF-A0A182SGP0-F1
#
_entry.id   AF-A0A182SGP0-F1
#
_cell.length_a   1.000
_cell.length_b   1.000
_cell.length_c   1.000
_cell.angle_alpha   90.00
_cell.angle_beta   90.00
_cell.angle_gamma   90.00
#
_symmetry.space_group_name_H-M   'P 1'
#
loop_
_entity.id
_entity.type
_entity.pdbx_description
1 polymer ?
#
loop_
_entity_poly.entity_id
_entity_poly.type
_entity_poly.pdbx_seq_one_letter_code
_entity_poly.pdbx_strand_id
1 'polypeptide(L)'
;MSIKYNEKNYPYIDLGRGYIIYLQDDDYTEQRWVVKAEQELNETGENKARSLEQLRELLRGEKKLTVPLDDEKFLLKFLRPLAYDVQKAFDCIRHTFAMKRSYGKDYYEGRIKPSHIRHIYDSGMVSFLPLRDDDGCGICVT
;
A
#
# COMPACT_ATOMS: atom_id res chain seq x y z
N MET A 1 9.23 -11.00 -18.43
CA MET A 1 8.42 -9.87 -17.94
C MET A 1 9.34 -8.82 -17.35
N SER A 2 9.39 -7.63 -17.94
CA SER A 2 10.14 -6.48 -17.43
C SER A 2 9.17 -5.46 -16.83
N ILE A 3 9.63 -4.67 -15.86
CA ILE A 3 8.91 -3.50 -15.37
C ILE A 3 9.02 -2.42 -16.45
N LYS A 4 7.89 -1.85 -16.86
CA LYS A 4 7.78 -0.73 -17.77
C LYS A 4 7.28 0.50 -17.00
N TYR A 5 7.38 1.69 -17.57
CA TYR A 5 6.90 2.94 -16.95
C TYR A 5 5.91 3.63 -17.89
N ASN A 6 4.80 4.11 -17.33
CA ASN A 6 3.82 4.88 -18.10
C ASN A 6 4.24 6.36 -18.20
N GLU A 7 3.42 7.19 -18.85
CA GLU A 7 3.68 8.63 -19.04
C GLU A 7 3.80 9.41 -17.72
N LYS A 8 3.16 8.92 -16.64
CA LYS A 8 3.26 9.48 -15.27
C LYS A 8 4.44 8.91 -14.47
N ASN A 9 5.32 8.13 -15.11
CA ASN A 9 6.43 7.42 -14.46
C ASN A 9 6.00 6.39 -13.40
N TYR A 10 4.79 5.83 -13.50
CA TYR A 10 4.36 4.72 -12.65
C TYR A 10 4.83 3.38 -13.23
N PRO A 11 5.40 2.50 -12.38
CA PRO A 11 5.81 1.18 -12.81
C PRO A 11 4.58 0.32 -13.11
N TYR A 12 4.62 -0.36 -14.25
CA TYR A 12 3.62 -1.32 -14.65
C TYR A 12 4.22 -2.59 -15.21
N ILE A 13 3.42 -3.64 -15.15
CA ILE A 13 3.70 -4.97 -15.65
C ILE A 13 2.68 -5.27 -16.74
N ASP A 14 3.19 -5.59 -17.93
CA ASP A 14 2.39 -6.05 -19.05
C ASP A 14 2.18 -7.57 -18.95
N LEU A 15 0.94 -7.97 -18.71
CA LEU A 15 0.55 -9.38 -18.66
C LEU A 15 0.27 -9.97 -20.04
N GLY A 16 0.29 -9.18 -21.12
CA GLY A 16 -0.16 -9.59 -22.44
C GLY A 16 -1.68 -9.69 -22.53
N ARG A 17 -2.22 -9.97 -23.73
CA ARG A 17 -3.67 -10.05 -24.01
C ARG A 17 -4.46 -8.79 -23.59
N GLY A 18 -3.80 -7.63 -23.55
CA GLY A 18 -4.41 -6.35 -23.16
C GLY A 18 -4.49 -6.10 -21.65
N TYR A 19 -3.93 -6.98 -20.80
CA TYR A 19 -3.94 -6.79 -19.35
C TYR A 19 -2.63 -6.15 -18.86
N ILE A 20 -2.76 -5.05 -18.12
CA ILE A 20 -1.64 -4.38 -17.43
C ILE A 20 -1.95 -4.30 -15.94
N ILE A 21 -0.93 -4.53 -15.10
CA ILE A 21 -1.00 -4.27 -13.66
C ILE A 21 -0.06 -3.12 -13.37
N TYR A 22 -0.55 -2.07 -12.72
CA TYR A 22 0.26 -0.93 -12.30
C TYR A 22 -0.11 -0.49 -10.90
N LEU A 23 0.83 0.17 -10.21
CA LEU A 23 0.55 0.78 -8.92
C LEU A 23 -0.27 2.05 -9.15
N GLN A 24 -1.47 2.10 -8.58
CA GLN A 24 -2.24 3.34 -8.50
C GLN A 24 -1.81 4.11 -7.24
N ASP A 25 -1.07 5.20 -7.44
CA ASP A 25 -0.53 6.06 -6.36
C ASP A 25 -1.27 7.41 -6.25
N ASP A 26 -2.25 7.64 -7.13
CA ASP A 26 -3.13 8.81 -7.08
C ASP A 26 -4.08 8.70 -5.86
N ASP A 27 -4.22 9.77 -5.08
CA ASP A 27 -5.20 9.83 -3.98
C ASP A 27 -6.64 9.88 -4.53
N TYR A 28 -7.59 9.37 -3.73
CA TYR A 28 -9.01 9.46 -4.07
C TYR A 28 -9.52 10.88 -3.84
N THR A 29 -9.79 11.60 -4.92
CA THR A 29 -10.26 13.00 -4.87
C THR A 29 -11.77 13.16 -5.07
N GLU A 30 -12.47 12.11 -5.50
CA GLU A 30 -13.93 12.16 -5.65
C GLU A 30 -14.60 12.35 -4.28
N GLN A 31 -15.58 13.26 -4.23
CA GLN A 31 -16.23 13.66 -2.99
C GLN A 31 -16.82 12.49 -2.20
N ARG A 32 -17.39 11.48 -2.87
CA ARG A 32 -17.92 10.28 -2.21
C ARG A 32 -16.87 9.55 -1.37
N TRP A 33 -15.62 9.46 -1.85
CA TRP A 33 -14.54 8.77 -1.15
C TRP A 33 -14.01 9.61 -0.01
N VAL A 34 -13.92 10.92 -0.20
CA VAL A 34 -13.52 11.86 0.87
C VAL A 34 -14.53 11.79 2.02
N VAL A 35 -15.83 11.87 1.71
CA VAL A 35 -16.89 11.78 2.73
C VAL A 35 -16.89 10.41 3.42
N LYS A 36 -16.71 9.32 2.66
CA LYS A 36 -16.61 7.97 3.25
C LYS A 36 -15.42 7.87 4.21
N ALA A 37 -14.25 8.37 3.84
CA ALA A 37 -13.07 8.37 4.69
C ALA A 37 -13.24 9.23 5.95
N GLU A 38 -13.86 10.41 5.84
CA GLU A 38 -14.22 11.24 7.00
C GLU A 38 -15.17 10.50 7.95
N GLN A 39 -16.19 9.83 7.43
CA GLN A 39 -17.21 9.16 8.24
C GLN A 39 -16.72 7.84 8.87
N GLU A 40 -16.02 7.01 8.11
CA GLU A 40 -15.63 5.66 8.54
C GLU A 40 -14.27 5.63 9.24
N LEU A 41 -13.34 6.50 8.82
CA LEU A 41 -11.96 6.50 9.31
C LEU A 41 -11.65 7.71 10.19
N ASN A 42 -12.58 8.65 10.33
CA ASN A 42 -12.34 9.96 10.96
C ASN A 42 -11.18 10.72 10.28
N GLU A 43 -11.04 10.59 8.95
CA GLU A 43 -10.01 11.26 8.14
C GLU A 43 -10.33 12.75 7.92
N THR A 44 -10.32 13.55 8.99
CA THR A 44 -10.41 15.02 8.87
C THR A 44 -9.02 15.63 8.69
N GLY A 45 -8.94 16.84 8.12
CA GLY A 45 -7.67 17.54 7.95
C GLY A 45 -6.90 17.73 9.27
N GLU A 46 -7.61 18.03 10.36
CA GLU A 46 -7.03 18.16 11.70
C GLU A 46 -6.54 16.81 12.24
N ASN A 47 -7.38 15.77 12.21
CA ASN A 47 -7.01 14.45 12.73
C ASN A 47 -5.83 13.86 11.94
N LYS A 48 -5.86 14.02 10.61
CA LYS A 48 -4.77 13.61 9.73
C LYS A 48 -3.45 14.28 10.11
N ALA A 49 -3.44 15.61 10.22
CA ALA A 49 -2.23 16.37 10.57
C ALA A 49 -1.70 15.98 11.96
N ARG A 50 -2.59 15.90 12.96
CA ARG A 50 -2.25 15.52 14.33
C ARG A 50 -1.67 14.10 14.40
N SER A 51 -2.34 13.12 13.82
CA SER A 51 -1.91 11.72 13.89
C SER A 51 -0.63 11.46 13.12
N LEU A 52 -0.39 12.17 12.01
CA LEU A 52 0.88 12.11 11.30
C LEU A 52 2.04 12.60 12.17
N GLU A 53 1.89 13.74 12.85
CA GLU A 53 2.97 14.24 13.70
C GLU A 53 3.23 13.34 14.90
N GLN A 54 2.17 12.89 15.60
CA GLN A 54 2.30 11.95 16.71
C GLN A 54 2.98 10.64 16.28
N LEU A 55 2.63 10.11 15.10
CA LEU A 55 3.26 8.90 14.58
C LEU A 55 4.75 9.14 14.25
N ARG A 56 5.09 10.30 13.66
CA ARG A 56 6.49 10.68 13.42
C ARG A 56 7.28 10.76 14.72
N GLU A 57 6.72 11.36 15.77
CA GLU A 57 7.35 11.43 17.10
C GLU A 57 7.67 10.03 17.66
N LEU A 58 6.68 9.11 17.63
CA LEU A 58 6.89 7.74 18.08
C LEU A 58 7.98 7.02 17.27
N LEU A 59 7.95 7.18 15.93
CA LEU A 59 8.93 6.54 15.05
C LEU A 59 10.34 7.13 15.20
N ARG A 60 10.49 8.44 15.45
CA ARG A 60 11.79 9.06 15.80
C ARG A 60 12.36 8.45 17.09
N GLY A 61 11.49 8.05 18.03
CA GLY A 61 11.88 7.38 19.27
C GLY A 61 12.37 5.93 19.08
N GLU A 62 11.94 5.22 18.03
CA GLU A 62 12.29 3.83 17.76
C GLU A 62 13.59 3.72 16.95
N LYS A 63 14.73 3.76 17.65
CA LYS A 63 16.07 3.77 17.03
C LYS A 63 16.42 2.52 16.21
N LYS A 64 15.69 1.40 16.40
CA LYS A 64 15.94 0.15 15.67
C LYS A 64 15.13 0.03 14.37
N LEU A 65 14.32 1.03 14.04
CA LEU A 65 13.46 1.05 12.88
C LEU A 65 13.82 2.24 12.00
N THR A 66 14.09 1.97 10.72
CA THR A 66 14.31 3.01 9.72
C THR A 66 13.14 2.99 8.74
N VAL A 67 12.40 4.09 8.71
CA VAL A 67 11.24 4.30 7.82
C VAL A 67 11.29 5.72 7.26
N PRO A 68 10.69 5.97 6.07
CA PRO A 68 10.65 7.30 5.50
C PRO A 68 9.65 8.19 6.26
N LEU A 69 10.15 8.92 7.25
CA LEU A 69 9.32 9.78 8.13
C LEU A 69 8.66 10.95 7.39
N ASP A 70 9.32 11.44 6.34
CA ASP A 70 8.87 12.59 5.55
C ASP A 70 7.94 12.17 4.40
N ASP A 71 7.81 10.87 4.13
CA ASP A 71 6.86 10.34 3.16
C ASP A 71 5.49 10.16 3.83
N GLU A 72 4.65 11.18 3.69
CA GLU A 72 3.28 11.15 4.22
C GLU A 72 2.48 9.96 3.65
N LYS A 73 2.62 9.65 2.35
CA LYS A 73 1.89 8.53 1.74
C LYS A 73 2.30 7.20 2.37
N PHE A 74 3.58 7.04 2.71
CA PHE A 74 4.05 5.87 3.46
C PHE A 74 3.38 5.76 4.83
N LEU A 75 3.33 6.85 5.60
CA LEU A 75 2.72 6.85 6.93
C LEU A 75 1.20 6.61 6.87
N LEU A 76 0.52 7.22 5.90
CA LEU A 76 -0.93 7.07 5.71
C LEU A 76 -1.35 5.63 5.38
N LYS A 77 -0.47 4.83 4.75
CA LYS A 77 -0.73 3.38 4.52
C LYS A 77 -0.96 2.61 5.82
N PHE A 78 -0.44 3.10 6.95
CA PHE A 78 -0.64 2.48 8.26
C PHE A 78 -1.71 3.17 9.09
N LEU A 79 -1.92 4.49 8.92
CA LEU A 79 -2.96 5.23 9.65
C LEU A 79 -4.37 4.93 9.13
N ARG A 80 -4.57 4.90 7.80
CA ARG A 80 -5.90 4.74 7.20
C ARG A 80 -6.59 3.41 7.59
N PRO A 81 -5.94 2.23 7.49
CA PRO A 81 -6.59 0.97 7.87
C PRO A 81 -6.95 0.86 9.35
N LEU A 82 -6.40 1.75 10.17
CA LEU A 82 -6.57 1.76 11.62
C LEU A 82 -7.34 3.00 12.10
N ALA A 83 -8.08 3.66 11.20
CA ALA A 83 -8.91 4.83 11.49
C ALA A 83 -8.15 5.90 12.31
N TYR A 84 -6.90 6.16 11.92
CA TYR A 84 -6.02 7.15 12.55
C TYR A 84 -5.65 6.88 14.02
N ASP A 85 -5.82 5.64 14.50
CA ASP A 85 -5.29 5.18 15.78
C ASP A 85 -3.75 5.08 15.71
N VAL A 86 -3.09 6.12 16.22
CA VAL A 86 -1.63 6.29 16.12
C VAL A 86 -0.86 5.15 16.76
N GLN A 87 -1.32 4.63 17.90
CA GLN A 87 -0.59 3.56 18.57
C GLN A 87 -0.70 2.25 17.82
N LYS A 88 -1.91 1.89 17.37
CA LYS A 88 -2.05 0.70 16.53
C LYS A 88 -1.23 0.82 15.24
N ALA A 89 -1.18 2.02 14.64
CA ALA A 89 -0.37 2.25 13.44
C ALA A 89 1.12 2.07 13.71
N PHE A 90 1.62 2.61 14.82
CA PHE A 90 3.00 2.41 15.25
C PHE A 90 3.34 0.93 15.47
N ASP A 91 2.49 0.19 16.18
CA ASP A 91 2.67 -1.25 16.41
C ASP A 91 2.58 -2.05 15.09
N CYS A 92 1.67 -1.68 14.19
CA CYS A 92 1.54 -2.29 12.87
C CYS A 92 2.82 -2.11 12.04
N ILE A 93 3.42 -0.91 12.05
CA ILE A 93 4.71 -0.67 11.38
C ILE A 93 5.79 -1.57 12.00
N ARG A 94 5.94 -1.57 13.33
CA ARG A 94 6.95 -2.38 14.02
C ARG A 94 6.80 -3.86 13.69
N HIS A 95 5.57 -4.38 13.72
CA HIS A 95 5.27 -5.76 13.38
C HIS A 95 5.60 -6.07 11.91
N THR A 96 5.21 -5.19 10.99
CA THR A 96 5.48 -5.34 9.55
C THR A 96 6.98 -5.47 9.28
N PHE A 97 7.80 -4.60 9.88
CA PHE A 97 9.25 -4.66 9.69
C PHE A 97 9.91 -5.82 10.46
N ALA A 98 9.37 -6.21 11.61
CA ALA A 98 9.81 -7.42 12.31
C ALA A 98 9.54 -8.68 11.49
N MET A 99 8.38 -8.77 10.83
CA MET A 99 8.07 -9.85 9.90
C MET A 99 9.01 -9.85 8.70
N LYS A 100 9.24 -8.69 8.07
CA LYS A 100 10.21 -8.57 6.97
C LYS A 100 11.62 -8.98 7.38
N ARG A 101 12.03 -8.68 8.61
CA ARG A 101 13.35 -9.10 9.12
C ARG A 101 13.40 -10.61 9.39
N SER A 102 12.33 -11.18 9.94
CA SER A 102 12.29 -12.59 10.34
C SER A 102 12.14 -13.53 9.14
N TYR A 103 11.35 -13.12 8.15
CA TYR A 103 10.98 -13.92 6.99
C TYR A 103 11.53 -13.33 5.66
N GLY A 104 12.41 -12.34 5.76
CA GLY A 104 13.02 -11.61 4.64
C GLY A 104 13.59 -12.54 3.58
N LYS A 105 14.40 -13.49 4.02
CA LYS A 105 15.09 -14.46 3.17
C LYS A 105 14.14 -15.38 2.39
N ASP A 106 13.03 -15.76 3.01
CA ASP A 106 12.10 -16.73 2.43
C ASP A 106 11.12 -16.09 1.46
N TYR A 107 10.68 -14.86 1.75
CA TYR A 107 9.62 -14.22 0.99
C TYR A 107 10.07 -13.01 0.19
N TYR A 108 11.03 -12.21 0.66
CA TYR A 108 11.31 -10.87 0.10
C TYR A 108 12.62 -10.80 -0.69
N GLU A 109 13.69 -11.43 -0.21
CA GLU A 109 15.02 -11.32 -0.80
C GLU A 109 15.15 -12.13 -2.09
N GLY A 110 15.23 -11.43 -3.22
CA GLY A 110 15.51 -12.02 -4.53
C GLY A 110 14.37 -12.85 -5.14
N ARG A 111 13.32 -13.19 -4.38
CA ARG A 111 12.23 -14.07 -4.83
C ARG A 111 11.06 -13.32 -5.45
N ILE A 112 10.69 -12.14 -4.96
CA ILE A 112 9.59 -11.34 -5.54
C ILE A 112 10.11 -10.50 -6.72
N LYS A 113 10.44 -11.16 -7.82
CA LYS A 113 10.64 -10.49 -9.11
C LYS A 113 9.44 -10.80 -9.99
N PRO A 114 8.94 -9.85 -10.81
CA PRO A 114 7.85 -10.11 -11.74
C PRO A 114 8.08 -11.35 -12.62
N SER A 115 9.34 -11.59 -13.01
CA SER A 115 9.74 -12.79 -13.77
C SER A 115 9.50 -14.11 -13.03
N HIS A 116 9.67 -14.16 -11.71
CA HIS A 116 9.50 -15.39 -10.93
C HIS A 116 8.03 -15.74 -10.72
N ILE A 117 7.15 -14.74 -10.62
CA ILE A 117 5.72 -14.94 -10.32
C ILE A 117 4.83 -14.96 -11.57
N ARG A 118 5.40 -14.78 -12.77
CA ARG A 118 4.63 -14.74 -14.04
C ARG A 118 3.78 -16.00 -14.24
N HIS A 119 4.34 -17.18 -13.97
CA HIS A 119 3.63 -18.45 -14.14
C HIS A 119 2.31 -18.51 -13.36
N ILE A 120 2.20 -17.81 -12.22
CA ILE A 120 0.97 -17.71 -11.43
C ILE A 120 -0.12 -17.00 -12.23
N TYR A 121 0.20 -15.85 -12.84
CA TYR A 121 -0.75 -15.11 -13.67
C TYR A 121 -1.09 -15.84 -14.97
N ASP A 122 -0.11 -16.48 -15.63
CA ASP A 122 -0.36 -17.23 -16.88
C ASP A 122 -1.27 -18.44 -16.67
N SER A 123 -1.17 -19.08 -15.50
CA SER A 123 -2.04 -20.21 -15.14
C SER A 123 -3.47 -19.80 -14.79
N GLY A 124 -3.73 -18.51 -14.58
CA GLY A 124 -5.01 -18.00 -14.09
C GLY A 124 -5.24 -18.22 -12.60
N MET A 125 -4.27 -18.76 -11.84
CA MET A 125 -4.37 -18.94 -10.38
C MET A 125 -4.63 -17.63 -9.62
N VAL A 126 -4.20 -16.49 -10.17
CA VAL A 126 -4.49 -15.17 -9.62
C VAL A 126 -4.73 -14.21 -10.78
N SER A 127 -5.84 -13.50 -10.76
CA SER A 127 -6.21 -12.48 -11.75
C SER A 127 -6.82 -11.26 -11.07
N PHE A 128 -6.43 -10.06 -11.50
CA PHE A 128 -7.07 -8.82 -11.11
C PHE A 128 -8.02 -8.35 -12.20
N LEU A 129 -9.25 -8.03 -11.84
CA LEU A 129 -10.20 -7.46 -12.79
C LEU A 129 -9.89 -5.97 -13.05
N PRO A 130 -10.17 -5.45 -14.25
CA PRO A 130 -10.02 -4.03 -14.55
C PRO A 130 -11.07 -3.16 -13.85
N LEU A 131 -12.15 -3.78 -13.36
CA LEU A 131 -13.23 -3.14 -12.64
C LEU A 131 -12.97 -3.17 -11.13
N ARG A 132 -13.52 -2.17 -10.46
CA ARG A 132 -13.57 -2.07 -9.00
C ARG A 132 -14.97 -2.44 -8.51
N ASP A 133 -15.09 -2.83 -7.24
CA ASP A 133 -16.39 -3.01 -6.62
C ASP A 133 -17.07 -1.66 -6.28
N ASP A 134 -18.25 -1.72 -5.69
CA ASP A 134 -19.05 -0.54 -5.32
C ASP A 134 -18.33 0.37 -4.31
N ASP A 135 -17.39 -0.18 -3.55
CA ASP A 135 -16.56 0.52 -2.57
C ASP A 135 -15.21 0.98 -3.14
N GLY A 136 -14.96 0.77 -4.43
CA GLY A 136 -13.73 1.15 -5.10
C GLY A 136 -12.56 0.20 -4.86
N CYS A 137 -12.77 -0.97 -4.24
CA CYS A 137 -11.74 -1.97 -4.02
C CYS A 137 -11.33 -2.66 -5.32
N GLY A 138 -10.06 -3.04 -5.43
CA GLY A 138 -9.59 -3.88 -6.52
C GLY A 138 -10.10 -5.32 -6.35
N ILE A 139 -10.66 -5.90 -7.41
CA ILE A 139 -11.20 -7.25 -7.37
C ILE A 139 -10.10 -8.25 -7.77
N CYS A 140 -9.70 -9.11 -6.84
CA CYS A 140 -8.79 -10.22 -7.07
C CYS A 140 -9.58 -11.54 -7.12
N VAL A 141 -9.35 -12.34 -8.14
CA VAL A 141 -9.94 -13.68 -8.34
C VAL A 141 -8.81 -14.70 -8.25
N THR A 142 -8.98 -15.73 -7.42
CA THR A 142 -8.01 -16.80 -7.18
C THR A 142 -8.67 -18.17 -7.22
#